data_AF-F1W0Q8-F1
#
_entry.id   AF-F1W0Q8-F1
#
_cell.length_a   1.000
_cell.length_b   1.000
_cell.length_c   1.000
_cell.angle_alpha   90.00
_cell.angle_beta   90.00
_cell.angle_gamma   90.00
#
_symmetry.space_group_name_H-M   'P 1'
#
loop_
_entity.id
_entity.type
_entity.pdbx_description
1 polymer ?
#
loop_
_entity_poly.entity_id
_entity_poly.type
_entity_poly.pdbx_seq_one_letter_code
_entity_poly.pdbx_strand_id
1 'polypeptide(L)' 'MAMLPAREFNFDGLVGPSHNYAGLSFGNVASFNNVKSVSSPKQAALQGLAKMRALAARGFAQA' A
#
# COMPACT_ATOMS: atom_id res chain seq x y z
N MET A 1 38.02 5.65 -6.29
CA MET A 1 36.72 6.17 -5.80
C MET A 1 35.99 5.00 -5.17
N ALA A 2 35.77 5.02 -3.86
CA ALA A 2 35.08 3.92 -3.18
C ALA A 2 33.58 3.97 -3.47
N MET A 3 32.99 2.84 -3.82
CA MET A 3 31.55 2.72 -4.08
C MET A 3 30.79 2.79 -2.75
N LEU A 4 29.75 3.64 -2.68
CA LEU A 4 28.87 3.68 -1.51
C LEU A 4 28.08 2.36 -1.43
N PRO A 5 27.77 1.86 -0.22
CA PRO A 5 26.96 0.66 -0.05
C PRO A 5 25.54 0.89 -0.58
N ALA A 6 24.99 -0.11 -1.28
CA ALA A 6 23.60 -0.10 -1.71
C ALA A 6 22.66 -0.16 -0.49
N ARG A 7 21.53 0.55 -0.57
CA ARG A 7 20.48 0.54 0.44
C ARG A 7 19.15 0.16 -0.21
N GLU A 8 18.45 -0.80 0.37
CA GLU A 8 17.10 -1.17 -0.04
C GLU A 8 16.09 -0.13 0.44
N PHE A 9 15.16 0.24 -0.43
CA PHE A 9 14.06 1.15 -0.14
C PHE A 9 12.73 0.48 -0.42
N ASN A 10 11.81 0.63 0.52
CA ASN A 10 10.40 0.36 0.29
C ASN A 10 9.77 1.56 -0.42
N PHE A 11 9.10 1.31 -1.54
CA PHE A 11 8.28 2.29 -2.24
C PHE A 11 6.85 1.81 -2.23
N ASP A 12 6.01 2.52 -1.50
CA ASP A 12 4.65 2.10 -1.22
C ASP A 12 3.64 2.95 -1.99
N GLY A 13 2.62 2.30 -2.56
CA GLY A 13 1.53 3.02 -3.23
C GLY A 13 0.65 3.75 -2.21
N LEU A 14 0.45 5.06 -2.41
CA LEU A 14 -0.57 5.81 -1.68
C LEU A 14 -1.95 5.51 -2.26
N VAL A 15 -2.84 4.95 -1.44
CA VAL A 15 -4.21 4.63 -1.87
C VAL A 15 -4.95 5.90 -2.27
N GLY A 16 -5.45 5.92 -3.51
CA GLY A 16 -6.18 7.06 -4.08
C GLY A 16 -7.63 7.18 -3.60
N PRO A 17 -8.26 8.35 -3.82
CA PRO A 17 -9.62 8.64 -3.35
C PRO A 17 -10.71 7.81 -4.03
N SER A 18 -10.42 7.21 -5.20
CA SER A 18 -11.34 6.35 -5.94
C SER A 18 -11.26 4.86 -5.54
N HIS A 19 -10.53 4.51 -4.48
CA HIS A 19 -10.45 3.13 -3.99
C HIS A 19 -11.84 2.53 -3.78
N ASN A 20 -12.10 1.36 -4.36
CA ASN A 20 -13.40 0.69 -4.31
C ASN A 20 -13.26 -0.83 -4.54
N TYR A 21 -14.38 -1.55 -4.39
CA TYR A 21 -14.46 -2.99 -4.62
C TYR A 21 -15.37 -3.33 -5.81
N ALA A 22 -14.86 -3.16 -7.03
CA ALA A 22 -15.60 -3.38 -8.28
C ALA A 22 -15.53 -4.81 -8.84
N GLY A 23 -14.69 -5.70 -8.30
CA GLY A 23 -14.59 -7.10 -8.78
C GLY A 23 -13.94 -7.29 -10.14
N LEU A 24 -13.11 -6.34 -10.57
CA LEU A 24 -12.60 -6.31 -11.95
C LEU A 24 -11.45 -7.31 -12.20
N SER A 25 -10.90 -7.93 -11.14
CA SER A 25 -9.76 -8.85 -11.26
C SER A 25 -10.25 -10.29 -11.27
N PHE A 26 -10.45 -10.84 -12.47
CA PHE A 26 -10.84 -12.25 -12.64
C PHE A 26 -9.79 -13.18 -12.02
N GLY A 27 -10.25 -14.20 -11.29
CA GLY A 27 -9.39 -15.12 -10.54
C GLY A 27 -8.90 -14.59 -9.18
N ASN A 28 -9.08 -13.30 -8.88
CA ASN A 28 -8.79 -12.77 -7.55
C ASN A 28 -9.98 -12.98 -6.60
N VAL A 29 -9.88 -14.01 -5.75
CA VAL A 29 -10.90 -14.37 -4.76
C VAL A 29 -11.26 -13.21 -3.84
N ALA A 30 -10.29 -12.40 -3.41
CA ALA A 30 -10.56 -11.24 -2.57
C ALA A 30 -11.31 -10.12 -3.32
N SER A 31 -10.98 -9.89 -4.59
CA SER A 31 -11.70 -8.92 -5.43
C SER A 31 -13.15 -9.33 -5.62
N PHE A 32 -13.41 -10.62 -5.87
CA PHE A 32 -14.75 -11.17 -6.09
C PHE A 32 -15.59 -11.18 -4.80
N ASN A 33 -15.04 -11.65 -3.69
CA ASN A 33 -15.78 -11.79 -2.43
C ASN A 33 -16.21 -10.45 -1.82
N ASN A 34 -15.55 -9.35 -2.19
CA ASN A 34 -15.84 -8.01 -1.68
C ASN A 34 -16.58 -7.12 -2.68
N VAL A 35 -17.03 -7.66 -3.83
CA VAL A 35 -17.75 -6.89 -4.85
C VAL A 35 -18.93 -6.13 -4.24
N LYS A 36 -19.05 -4.84 -4.59
CA LYS A 36 -20.10 -3.92 -4.14
C LYS A 36 -20.12 -3.63 -2.63
N SER A 37 -19.17 -4.16 -1.86
CA SER A 37 -19.00 -3.74 -0.46
C SER A 37 -18.66 -2.25 -0.39
N VAL A 38 -19.10 -1.60 0.69
CA VAL A 38 -18.74 -0.20 0.94
C VAL A 38 -17.24 -0.11 1.19
N SER A 39 -16.59 0.82 0.50
CA SER A 39 -15.16 1.11 0.68
C SER A 39 -14.98 2.36 1.54
N SER A 40 -13.82 2.48 2.19
CA SER A 40 -13.41 3.65 2.94
C SER A 40 -12.03 4.14 2.46
N PRO A 41 -11.98 4.94 1.37
CA PRO A 41 -10.71 5.35 0.75
C PRO A 41 -9.75 6.05 1.73
N LYS A 42 -10.30 6.94 2.57
CA LYS A 42 -9.52 7.64 3.60
C LYS A 42 -8.89 6.66 4.60
N GLN A 43 -9.65 5.67 5.06
CA GLN A 43 -9.14 4.67 5.99
C GLN A 43 -8.07 3.78 5.34
N ALA A 44 -8.28 3.37 4.08
CA ALA A 44 -7.29 2.59 3.33
C ALA A 44 -5.96 3.36 3.16
N ALA A 45 -6.02 4.66 2.86
CA ALA A 45 -4.84 5.52 2.82
C ALA A 45 -4.14 5.62 4.19
N LEU A 46 -4.91 5.83 5.28
CA LEU A 46 -4.36 5.90 6.64
C LEU A 46 -3.69 4.59 7.08
N GLN A 47 -4.23 3.43 6.69
CA GLN A 47 -3.62 2.13 6.94
C GLN A 47 -2.26 2.00 6.22
N GLY A 48 -2.19 2.43 4.95
CA GLY A 48 -0.93 2.47 4.19
C GLY A 48 0.11 3.38 4.85
N LEU A 49 -0.27 4.61 5.20
CA LEU A 49 0.61 5.56 5.89
C LEU A 49 1.09 5.05 7.25
N ALA A 50 0.22 4.39 8.02
CA ALA A 50 0.58 3.79 9.29
C ALA A 50 1.67 2.71 9.11
N LYS A 51 1.55 1.87 8.08
CA LYS A 51 2.56 0.86 7.74
C LYS A 51 3.90 1.50 7.36
N MET A 52 3.89 2.46 6.43
CA MET A 52 5.10 3.18 5.99
C MET A 52 5.84 3.80 7.18
N ARG A 53 5.10 4.51 8.05
CA ARG A 53 5.65 5.12 9.27
C ARG A 53 6.23 4.08 10.23
N ALA A 54 5.56 2.94 10.38
CA ALA A 54 5.99 1.86 11.26
C ALA A 54 7.29 1.18 10.78
N LEU A 55 7.51 1.09 9.46
CA LEU A 55 8.75 0.58 8.88
C LEU A 55 9.88 1.62 8.98
N ALA A 56 9.59 2.87 8.63
CA ALA A 56 10.55 3.97 8.76
C ALA A 56 11.04 4.13 10.21
N ALA A 57 10.15 4.04 11.19
CA ALA A 57 10.49 4.10 12.61
C ALA A 57 11.40 2.94 13.09
N ARG A 58 11.43 1.82 12.35
CA ARG A 58 12.31 0.67 12.61
C ARG A 58 13.61 0.72 11.82
N GLY A 59 13.87 1.79 11.07
CA GLY A 59 15.10 2.00 10.31
C GLY A 59 15.07 1.49 8.87
N PHE A 60 13.97 0.87 8.43
CA PHE A 60 13.79 0.49 7.03
C PHE A 60 13.59 1.75 6.18
N ALA A 61 14.35 1.87 5.09
CA ALA A 61 14.24 3.04 4.22
C ALA A 61 12.87 3.03 3.52
N GLN A 62 12.25 4.21 3.46
CA GLN A 62 10.90 4.40 2.95
C GLN A 62 10.89 5.67 2.10
N ALA A 63 10.16 5.62 0.98
CA ALA A 63 9.96 6.75 0.07
C ALA A 63 8.51 6.79 -0.42
#